data_AF-A0A0G1GML1-F1
#
_entry.id   AF-A0A0G1GML1-F1
#
_cell.length_a   1.000
_cell.length_b   1.000
_cell.length_c   1.000
_cell.angle_alpha   90.00
_cell.angle_beta   90.00
_cell.angle_gamma   90.00
#
_symmetry.space_group_name_H-M   'P 1'
#
loop_
_entity.id
_entity.type
_entity.pdbx_description
1 polymer ?
#
loop_
_entity_poly.entity_id
_entity_poly.type
_entity_poly.pdbx_seq_one_letter_code
_entity_poly.pdbx_strand_id
1 'polypeptide(L)'
;MTDLPKKNKFLVKTILSLFGIGIIPFSPGTFASAATAIGWYYLLPSFSKYPLLPIFLALILIPTYFISVKLISLYLKPPIDKSWIVIDELFGMIISLLPTIFLHSPVFILIAFICFRFFDIVKPSYIKKIDALHTPGSVVLDDVVAGVYSATSVILISLFYL
;
A
#
# COMPACT_ATOMS: atom_id res chain seq x y z
N MET A 1 2.32 32.26 2.98
CA MET A 1 3.17 31.08 3.30
C MET A 1 3.23 30.99 4.81
N THR A 2 2.54 30.04 5.43
CA THR A 2 2.80 29.77 6.85
C THR A 2 4.03 28.86 6.89
N ASP A 3 5.18 29.43 7.27
CA ASP A 3 6.38 28.66 7.55
C ASP A 3 6.12 27.75 8.74
N LEU A 4 5.67 26.53 8.43
CA LEU A 4 5.35 25.53 9.44
C LEU A 4 6.62 25.09 10.18
N PRO A 5 6.50 24.75 11.48
CA PRO A 5 7.62 24.32 12.30
C PRO A 5 8.33 23.11 11.68
N LYS A 6 9.67 23.09 11.72
CA LYS A 6 10.51 21.99 11.21
C LYS A 6 10.05 20.60 11.68
N LYS A 7 9.53 20.51 12.91
CA LYS A 7 9.01 19.27 13.52
C LYS A 7 7.87 18.63 12.73
N ASN A 8 6.95 19.42 12.17
CA ASN A 8 5.81 18.90 11.43
C ASN A 8 6.23 18.32 10.07
N LYS A 9 7.20 18.98 9.40
CA LYS A 9 7.78 18.49 8.14
C LYS A 9 8.50 17.14 8.34
N PHE A 10 9.22 16.99 9.44
CA PHE A 10 9.87 15.73 9.77
C PHE A 10 8.85 14.60 9.97
N LEU A 11 7.82 14.82 10.78
CA LEU A 11 6.78 13.81 11.04
C LEU A 11 6.06 13.37 9.75
N VAL A 12 5.68 14.32 8.90
CA VAL A 12 5.03 14.03 7.63
C VAL A 12 5.93 13.19 6.73
N LYS A 13 7.22 13.54 6.65
CA LYS A 13 8.18 12.77 5.87
C LYS A 13 8.32 11.36 6.41
N THR A 14 8.41 11.18 7.73
CA THR A 14 8.48 9.85 8.36
C THR A 14 7.26 8.99 8.03
N ILE A 15 6.05 9.56 8.09
CA ILE A 15 4.81 8.81 7.80
C ILE A 15 4.74 8.43 6.32
N LEU A 16 4.85 9.42 5.42
CA LEU A 16 4.66 9.20 3.98
C LEU A 16 5.78 8.34 3.35
N SER A 17 6.99 8.36 3.92
CA SER A 17 8.11 7.53 3.47
C SER A 17 8.19 6.15 4.14
N LEU A 18 7.20 5.74 4.95
CA LEU A 18 7.25 4.53 5.76
C LEU A 18 8.53 4.42 6.61
N PHE A 19 8.70 5.36 7.54
CA PHE A 19 9.85 5.40 8.45
C PHE A 19 11.22 5.48 7.73
N GLY A 20 11.24 6.06 6.52
CA GLY A 20 12.47 6.31 5.76
C GLY A 20 12.74 5.33 4.63
N ILE A 21 11.93 4.29 4.43
CA ILE A 21 12.05 3.35 3.30
C ILE A 21 11.94 4.10 1.96
N GLY A 22 11.04 5.07 1.89
CA GLY A 22 10.84 5.94 0.73
C GLY A 22 12.04 6.79 0.33
N ILE A 23 13.08 6.86 1.19
CA ILE A 23 14.29 7.66 0.95
C ILE A 23 15.40 6.78 0.33
N ILE A 24 15.19 5.46 0.23
CA ILE A 24 16.14 4.54 -0.39
C ILE A 24 16.31 4.93 -1.88
N PRO A 25 17.56 5.06 -2.38
CA PRO A 25 17.81 5.58 -3.72
C PRO A 25 17.37 4.65 -4.87
N PHE A 26 17.21 3.35 -4.59
CA PHE A 26 16.86 2.35 -5.61
C PHE A 26 15.46 1.80 -5.36
N SER A 27 14.52 2.06 -6.27
CA SER A 27 13.13 1.55 -6.26
C SER A 27 12.47 1.49 -4.87
N PRO A 28 12.30 2.64 -4.19
CA PRO A 28 11.77 2.72 -2.83
C PRO A 28 10.42 2.01 -2.67
N GLY A 29 9.56 2.06 -3.69
CA GLY A 29 8.29 1.33 -3.72
C GLY A 29 8.47 -0.19 -3.61
N THR A 30 9.44 -0.78 -4.32
CA THR A 30 9.74 -2.21 -4.21
C THR A 30 10.21 -2.58 -2.81
N PHE A 31 11.06 -1.76 -2.18
CA PHE A 31 11.48 -1.99 -0.80
C PHE A 31 10.32 -1.88 0.19
N ALA A 32 9.40 -0.94 -0.02
CA ALA A 32 8.19 -0.79 0.79
C ALA A 32 7.25 -1.99 0.66
N SER A 33 6.93 -2.42 -0.57
CA SER A 33 6.08 -3.60 -0.77
C SER A 33 6.76 -4.86 -0.22
N ALA A 34 8.08 -5.01 -0.38
CA ALA A 34 8.83 -6.16 0.12
C ALA A 34 8.89 -6.19 1.65
N ALA A 35 9.18 -5.06 2.29
CA ALA A 35 9.17 -4.93 3.75
C ALA A 35 7.77 -5.27 4.32
N THR A 36 6.71 -4.81 3.64
CA THR A 36 5.32 -5.13 4.00
C THR A 36 5.04 -6.63 3.88
N ALA A 37 5.42 -7.26 2.77
CA ALA A 37 5.24 -8.70 2.54
C ALA A 37 6.02 -9.55 3.56
N ILE A 38 7.27 -9.17 3.87
CA ILE A 38 8.12 -9.85 4.86
C ILE A 38 7.51 -9.70 6.26
N GLY A 39 7.09 -8.50 6.64
CA GLY A 39 6.41 -8.27 7.92
C GLY A 39 5.12 -9.09 8.02
N TRP A 40 4.34 -9.14 6.95
CA TRP A 40 3.13 -9.96 6.87
C TRP A 40 3.41 -11.46 7.01
N TYR A 41 4.47 -11.98 6.38
CA TYR A 41 4.87 -13.38 6.50
C TYR A 41 5.08 -13.80 7.96
N TYR A 42 5.76 -12.97 8.75
CA TYR A 42 6.00 -13.26 10.17
C TYR A 42 4.72 -13.09 11.03
N LEU A 43 3.79 -12.22 10.63
CA LEU A 43 2.54 -11.97 11.35
C LEU A 43 1.42 -12.95 10.97
N LEU A 44 1.50 -13.57 9.80
CA LEU A 44 0.46 -14.44 9.24
C LEU A 44 0.01 -15.55 10.21
N PRO A 45 0.90 -16.29 10.91
CA PRO A 45 0.47 -17.33 11.86
C PRO A 45 -0.40 -16.81 13.01
N SER A 46 -0.21 -15.56 13.41
CA SER A 46 -1.05 -14.90 14.41
C SER A 46 -2.35 -14.42 13.79
N PHE A 47 -2.30 -13.88 12.57
CA PHE A 47 -3.44 -13.36 11.83
C PHE A 47 -4.48 -14.43 11.48
N SER A 48 -4.04 -15.62 11.07
CA SER A 48 -4.95 -16.73 10.73
C SER A 48 -5.81 -17.23 11.90
N LYS A 49 -5.49 -16.83 13.15
CA LYS A 49 -6.29 -17.16 14.35
C LYS A 49 -7.50 -16.24 14.53
N TYR A 50 -7.57 -15.11 13.82
CA TYR A 50 -8.57 -14.08 14.03
C TYR A 50 -9.37 -13.83 12.73
N PRO A 51 -10.51 -14.51 12.53
CA PRO A 51 -11.28 -14.40 11.29
C PRO A 51 -11.84 -12.99 11.03
N LEU A 52 -12.01 -12.18 12.08
CA LEU A 52 -12.46 -10.77 11.98
C LEU A 52 -11.32 -9.78 11.71
N LEU A 53 -10.07 -10.24 11.59
CA LEU A 53 -8.92 -9.37 11.35
C LEU A 53 -9.07 -8.48 10.11
N PRO A 54 -9.60 -8.93 8.95
CA PRO A 54 -9.78 -8.04 7.81
C PRO A 54 -10.66 -6.83 8.11
N ILE A 55 -11.69 -6.98 8.95
CA ILE A 55 -12.55 -5.87 9.38
C ILE A 55 -11.75 -4.90 10.25
N PHE A 56 -10.97 -5.42 11.19
CA PHE A 56 -10.11 -4.60 12.05
C PHE A 56 -9.05 -3.83 11.23
N LEU A 57 -8.43 -4.49 10.25
CA LEU A 57 -7.50 -3.84 9.33
C LEU A 57 -8.20 -2.75 8.51
N ALA A 58 -9.42 -2.98 8.01
CA ALA A 58 -10.18 -1.95 7.32
C ALA A 58 -10.48 -0.73 8.22
N LEU A 59 -10.82 -0.97 9.50
CA LEU A 59 -11.05 0.10 10.49
C LEU A 59 -9.81 0.94 10.78
N ILE A 60 -8.60 0.41 10.56
CA ILE A 60 -7.34 1.15 10.68
C ILE A 60 -6.98 1.82 9.36
N LEU A 61 -7.00 1.07 8.25
CA LEU A 61 -6.52 1.54 6.95
C LEU A 61 -7.38 2.69 6.41
N ILE A 62 -8.70 2.67 6.59
CA ILE A 62 -9.58 3.72 6.06
C ILE A 62 -9.26 5.09 6.69
N PRO A 63 -9.22 5.25 8.04
CA PRO A 63 -8.76 6.49 8.65
C PRO A 63 -7.33 6.88 8.24
N THR A 64 -6.40 5.93 8.20
CA THR A 64 -5.01 6.22 7.82
C THR A 64 -4.92 6.73 6.38
N TYR A 65 -5.73 6.21 5.46
CA TYR A 65 -5.81 6.71 4.08
C TYR A 65 -6.21 8.19 4.07
N PHE A 66 -7.30 8.57 4.74
CA PHE A 66 -7.73 9.97 4.79
C PHE A 66 -6.71 10.88 5.47
N ILE A 67 -6.03 10.39 6.50
CA ILE A 67 -4.92 11.11 7.14
C ILE A 67 -3.78 11.32 6.13
N SER A 68 -3.35 10.28 5.40
CA SER A 68 -2.30 10.38 4.38
C SER A 68 -2.67 11.38 3.28
N VAL A 69 -3.90 11.33 2.77
CA VAL A 69 -4.40 12.31 1.77
C VAL A 69 -4.37 13.74 2.33
N LYS A 70 -4.78 13.93 3.59
CA LYS A 70 -4.71 15.23 4.26
C LYS A 70 -3.27 15.70 4.47
N LEU A 71 -2.34 14.80 4.78
CA LEU A 71 -0.93 15.14 4.90
C LEU A 71 -0.35 15.54 3.54
N ILE A 72 -0.66 14.80 2.47
CA ILE A 72 -0.22 15.14 1.12
C ILE A 72 -0.78 16.51 0.73
N SER A 73 -2.08 16.77 0.94
CA SER A 73 -2.71 18.02 0.53
C SER A 73 -2.24 19.25 1.31
N LEU A 74 -1.92 19.09 2.61
CA LEU A 74 -1.46 20.19 3.45
C LEU A 74 0.03 20.50 3.28
N TYR A 75 0.85 19.50 2.97
CA TYR A 75 2.30 19.61 3.08
C TYR A 75 3.06 19.46 1.75
N LEU A 76 2.41 18.99 0.69
CA LEU A 76 3.00 18.83 -0.63
C LEU A 76 2.32 19.74 -1.64
N LYS A 77 3.13 20.38 -2.49
CA LYS A 77 2.65 21.26 -3.55
C LYS A 77 2.67 20.52 -4.89
N PRO A 78 1.72 20.80 -5.79
CA PRO A 78 1.80 20.36 -7.18
C PRO A 78 3.03 20.99 -7.88
N PRO A 79 3.72 20.26 -8.77
CA PRO A 79 3.57 18.83 -9.04
C PRO A 79 4.07 18.00 -7.85
N ILE A 80 3.26 17.04 -7.41
CA ILE A 80 3.61 16.19 -6.27
C ILE A 80 4.67 15.20 -6.73
N ASP A 81 5.88 15.30 -6.16
CA ASP A 81 6.91 14.26 -6.32
C ASP A 81 6.48 13.02 -5.52
N LYS A 82 6.02 12.00 -6.25
CA LYS A 82 5.55 10.73 -5.70
C LYS A 82 6.70 9.80 -5.31
N SER A 83 7.92 10.01 -5.80
CA SER A 83 8.98 9.00 -5.78
C SER A 83 9.35 8.48 -4.38
N TRP A 84 9.21 9.31 -3.35
CA TRP A 84 9.54 8.96 -1.96
C TRP A 84 8.30 8.68 -1.10
N ILE A 85 7.10 8.93 -1.63
CA ILE A 85 5.84 8.59 -0.97
C ILE A 85 5.62 7.12 -1.27
N VAL A 86 5.72 6.30 -0.22
CA VAL A 86 5.58 4.83 -0.33
C VAL A 86 4.51 4.31 0.64
N ILE A 87 3.75 5.22 1.27
CA ILE A 87 2.64 4.85 2.14
C ILE A 87 1.50 4.19 1.34
N ASP A 88 1.31 4.60 0.10
CA ASP A 88 0.47 4.00 -0.94
C ASP A 88 0.85 2.53 -1.21
N GLU A 89 2.14 2.26 -1.33
CA GLU A 89 2.67 0.90 -1.51
C GLU A 89 2.33 -0.01 -0.33
N LEU A 90 2.36 0.51 0.90
CA LEU A 90 1.91 -0.22 2.10
C LEU A 90 0.42 -0.56 2.00
N PHE A 91 -0.42 0.41 1.62
CA PHE A 91 -1.87 0.18 1.50
C PHE A 91 -2.18 -0.89 0.46
N GLY A 92 -1.67 -0.72 -0.75
CA GLY A 92 -1.89 -1.66 -1.85
C GLY A 92 -1.38 -3.06 -1.51
N MET A 93 -0.19 -3.15 -0.94
CA MET A 93 0.40 -4.43 -0.54
C MET A 93 -0.40 -5.11 0.58
N ILE A 94 -0.83 -4.42 1.64
CA ILE A 94 -1.66 -5.03 2.69
C ILE A 94 -2.97 -5.57 2.10
N ILE A 95 -3.63 -4.80 1.23
CA ILE A 95 -4.87 -5.24 0.58
C ILE A 95 -4.63 -6.51 -0.23
N SER A 96 -3.54 -6.56 -1.01
CA SER A 96 -3.18 -7.73 -1.82
C SER A 96 -2.96 -9.00 -0.98
N LEU A 97 -2.51 -8.84 0.27
CA LEU A 97 -2.19 -9.93 1.18
C LEU A 97 -3.38 -10.44 1.98
N LEU A 98 -4.50 -9.71 2.05
CA LEU A 98 -5.68 -10.12 2.83
C LEU A 98 -6.16 -11.55 2.56
N PRO A 99 -6.24 -12.04 1.30
CA PRO A 99 -6.66 -13.41 1.04
C PRO A 99 -5.76 -14.46 1.70
N THR A 100 -4.46 -14.17 1.85
CA THR A 100 -3.47 -15.12 2.39
C THR A 100 -3.78 -15.55 3.82
N ILE A 101 -4.54 -14.75 4.58
CA ILE A 101 -5.01 -15.08 5.94
C ILE A 101 -5.76 -16.43 5.95
N PHE A 102 -6.49 -16.74 4.87
CA PHE A 102 -7.35 -17.91 4.76
C PHE A 102 -6.74 -19.05 3.93
N LEU A 103 -5.66 -18.80 3.18
CA LEU A 103 -5.09 -19.76 2.23
C LEU A 103 -4.02 -20.68 2.84
N HIS A 104 -3.62 -20.44 4.09
CA HIS A 104 -2.70 -21.27 4.90
C HIS A 104 -1.38 -21.70 4.22
N SER A 105 -0.98 -21.03 3.13
CA SER A 105 0.24 -21.32 2.38
C SER A 105 1.02 -20.03 2.11
N PRO A 106 2.32 -19.98 2.47
CA PRO A 106 3.14 -18.79 2.28
C PRO A 106 3.42 -18.49 0.80
N VAL A 107 3.22 -19.46 -0.11
CA VAL A 107 3.36 -19.23 -1.55
C VAL A 107 2.42 -18.12 -2.02
N PHE A 108 1.23 -17.98 -1.43
CA PHE A 108 0.29 -16.92 -1.79
C PHE A 108 0.75 -15.52 -1.37
N ILE A 109 1.68 -15.39 -0.42
CA ILE A 109 2.32 -14.09 -0.11
C ILE A 109 3.20 -13.66 -1.29
N LEU A 110 3.99 -14.59 -1.84
CA LEU A 110 4.82 -14.33 -3.01
C LEU A 110 3.97 -14.01 -4.24
N ILE A 111 2.88 -14.75 -4.45
CA ILE A 111 1.93 -14.48 -5.54
C ILE A 111 1.30 -13.09 -5.37
N ALA A 112 0.83 -12.74 -4.16
CA ALA A 112 0.26 -11.43 -3.86
C ALA A 112 1.26 -10.30 -4.15
N PHE A 113 2.53 -10.47 -3.75
CA PHE A 113 3.60 -9.52 -4.02
C PHE A 113 3.81 -9.32 -5.53
N ILE A 114 3.95 -10.41 -6.29
CA ILE A 114 4.17 -10.35 -7.74
C ILE A 114 2.97 -9.71 -8.44
N CYS A 115 1.75 -10.16 -8.12
CA CYS A 115 0.53 -9.61 -8.69
C CYS A 115 0.37 -8.12 -8.36
N PHE A 116 0.63 -7.71 -7.13
CA PHE A 116 0.54 -6.31 -6.73
C PHE A 116 1.53 -5.44 -7.50
N ARG A 117 2.82 -5.83 -7.53
CA ARG A 117 3.83 -5.10 -8.30
C ARG A 117 3.49 -5.04 -9.79
N PHE A 118 2.94 -6.12 -10.36
CA PHE A 118 2.48 -6.11 -11.74
C PHE A 118 1.39 -5.07 -11.96
N PHE A 119 0.33 -5.04 -11.14
CA PHE A 119 -0.77 -4.10 -11.32
C PHE A 119 -0.40 -2.65 -11.01
N ASP A 120 0.44 -2.43 -10.01
CA ASP A 120 0.96 -1.11 -9.64
C ASP A 120 1.85 -0.52 -10.76
N ILE A 121 2.73 -1.32 -11.36
CA ILE A 121 3.63 -0.86 -12.44
C ILE A 121 2.89 -0.70 -13.77
N VAL A 122 2.03 -1.66 -14.12
CA VAL A 122 1.33 -1.66 -15.43
C VAL A 122 0.14 -0.70 -15.44
N LYS A 123 -0.50 -0.49 -14.28
CA LYS A 123 -1.71 0.34 -14.09
C LYS A 123 -2.79 0.09 -15.15
N PRO A 124 -3.32 -1.14 -15.31
CA PRO A 124 -4.33 -1.39 -16.33
C PRO A 124 -5.63 -0.61 -16.12
N SER A 125 -6.24 -0.17 -17.23
CA SER A 125 -7.60 0.37 -17.30
C SER A 125 -7.89 1.50 -16.30
N TYR A 126 -8.60 1.22 -15.20
CA TYR A 126 -9.08 2.19 -14.23
C TYR A 126 -7.94 2.77 -13.37
N ILE A 127 -6.90 1.99 -13.09
CA ILE A 127 -5.76 2.43 -12.27
C ILE A 127 -5.08 3.63 -12.95
N LYS A 128 -4.82 3.54 -14.26
CA LYS A 128 -4.25 4.64 -15.04
C LYS A 128 -5.15 5.89 -15.08
N LYS A 129 -6.48 5.71 -15.10
CA LYS A 129 -7.43 6.84 -15.06
C LYS A 129 -7.38 7.57 -13.72
N ILE A 130 -7.25 6.83 -12.62
CA ILE A 130 -7.11 7.40 -11.27
C ILE A 130 -5.78 8.15 -11.15
N ASP A 131 -4.67 7.51 -11.53
CA ASP A 131 -3.32 8.11 -11.45
C ASP A 131 -3.24 9.45 -12.22
N ALA A 132 -3.88 9.51 -13.39
CA ALA A 132 -3.95 10.72 -14.23
C ALA A 132 -4.72 11.90 -13.62
N LEU A 133 -5.44 11.72 -12.52
CA LEU A 133 -6.10 12.84 -11.81
C LEU A 133 -5.09 13.75 -11.10
N HIS A 134 -3.88 13.25 -10.79
CA HIS A 134 -2.81 14.01 -10.12
C HIS A 134 -3.26 14.76 -8.84
N THR A 135 -4.25 14.22 -8.13
CA THR A 135 -4.75 14.76 -6.86
C THR A 135 -4.09 14.07 -5.67
N PRO A 136 -4.04 14.70 -4.47
CA PRO A 136 -3.56 14.04 -3.26
C PRO A 136 -4.23 12.69 -2.96
N GLY A 137 -5.53 12.56 -3.25
CA GLY A 137 -6.27 11.31 -3.08
C GLY A 137 -5.87 10.24 -4.08
N SER A 138 -5.69 10.64 -5.34
CA SER A 138 -5.33 9.72 -6.41
C SER A 138 -3.86 9.28 -6.40
N VAL A 139 -3.03 9.78 -5.48
CA VAL A 139 -1.68 9.25 -5.24
C VAL A 139 -1.71 7.95 -4.46
N VAL A 140 -2.70 7.78 -3.57
CA VAL A 140 -2.81 6.59 -2.72
C VAL A 140 -3.86 5.62 -3.26
N LEU A 141 -4.87 6.14 -3.97
CA LEU A 141 -6.00 5.35 -4.43
C LEU A 141 -5.65 4.42 -5.60
N ASP A 142 -4.72 4.80 -6.49
CA ASP A 142 -4.30 3.94 -7.59
C ASP A 142 -3.65 2.64 -7.09
N ASP A 143 -2.76 2.71 -6.10
CA ASP A 143 -2.14 1.54 -5.44
C ASP A 143 -3.15 0.72 -4.65
N VAL A 144 -4.12 1.37 -3.99
CA VAL A 144 -5.24 0.67 -3.33
C VAL A 144 -6.02 -0.18 -4.33
N VAL A 145 -6.33 0.37 -5.51
CA VAL A 145 -7.04 -0.36 -6.57
C VAL A 145 -6.16 -1.47 -7.16
N ALA A 146 -4.86 -1.24 -7.34
CA ALA A 146 -3.90 -2.29 -7.72
C ALA A 146 -3.87 -3.43 -6.68
N GLY A 147 -3.92 -3.09 -5.39
CA GLY A 147 -4.05 -4.03 -4.28
C GLY A 147 -5.32 -4.88 -4.37
N VAL A 148 -6.46 -4.27 -4.69
CA VAL A 148 -7.73 -5.00 -4.92
C VAL A 148 -7.60 -5.96 -6.11
N TYR A 149 -7.04 -5.51 -7.23
CA TYR A 149 -6.85 -6.36 -8.42
C TYR A 149 -5.93 -7.55 -8.09
N SER A 150 -4.88 -7.31 -7.31
CA SER A 150 -3.99 -8.36 -6.82
C SER A 150 -4.72 -9.35 -5.90
N ALA A 151 -5.47 -8.86 -4.91
CA ALA A 151 -6.23 -9.71 -3.99
C ALA A 151 -7.24 -10.61 -4.74
N THR A 152 -7.97 -10.04 -5.70
CA THR A 152 -8.88 -10.82 -6.56
C THR A 152 -8.12 -11.88 -7.37
N SER A 153 -6.95 -11.53 -7.92
CA SER A 153 -6.12 -12.48 -8.67
C SER A 153 -5.61 -13.62 -7.78
N VAL A 154 -5.17 -13.32 -6.56
CA VAL A 154 -4.74 -14.32 -5.58
C VAL A 154 -5.88 -15.29 -5.24
N ILE A 155 -7.10 -14.79 -5.02
CA ILE A 155 -8.28 -15.62 -4.77
C ILE A 155 -8.57 -16.51 -5.98
N LEU A 156 -8.58 -15.96 -7.20
CA LEU A 156 -8.85 -16.74 -8.41
C LEU A 156 -7.80 -17.82 -8.63
N ILE A 157 -6.52 -17.49 -8.42
CA ILE A 157 -5.41 -18.46 -8.51
C ILE A 157 -5.59 -19.55 -7.47
N SER A 158 -5.94 -19.22 -6.23
CA SER A 158 -6.07 -20.22 -5.16
C SER A 158 -7.17 -21.23 -5.41
N LEU A 159 -8.22 -20.89 -6.17
CA LEU A 159 -9.27 -21.84 -6.56
C LEU A 159 -8.76 -23.01 -7.42
N PHE A 160 -7.62 -22.88 -8.09
CA PHE A 160 -7.01 -23.98 -8.85
C PHE A 160 -6.11 -24.90 -8.01
N TYR A 161 -5.86 -24.54 -6.74
CA TYR A 161 -5.02 -25.30 -5.81
C TYR A 161 -5.83 -25.95 -4.67
N LEU A 162 -7.15 -25.70 -4.62
CA LEU A 162 -8.10 -26.30 -3.69
C LEU A 162 -8.78 -27.51 -4.36
#